data_AF-A0A2X2LZC4-F1
#
_entry.id   AF-A0A2X2LZC4-F1
#
_cell.length_a   1.000
_cell.length_b   1.000
_cell.length_c   1.000
_cell.angle_alpha   90.00
_cell.angle_beta   90.00
_cell.angle_gamma   90.00
#
_symmetry.space_group_name_H-M   'P 1'
#
loop_
_entity.id
_entity.type
_entity.pdbx_description
1 polymer ?
#
loop_
_entity_poly.entity_id
_entity_poly.type
_entity_poly.pdbx_seq_one_letter_code
_entity_poly.pdbx_strand_id
1 'polypeptide(L)'
;MRRNQHQRFLIVFSDGEPSAFNYSQDGIIDTYEAVEMSRKFGIEVFNVFLSQDPITEDVEQTIHNIYGQYAIFVEGVAHLPGHLSPLLKNYYLNLYK
;
A
#
# COMPACT_ATOMS: atom_id res chain seq x y z
N MET A 1 1.69 -0.54 -33.37
CA MET A 1 2.37 -1.26 -32.27
C MET A 1 1.68 -0.86 -30.97
N ARG A 2 0.76 -1.67 -30.44
CA ARG A 2 0.09 -1.37 -29.15
C ARG A 2 1.08 -1.65 -28.04
N ARG A 3 1.51 -0.61 -27.31
CA ARG A 3 2.39 -0.77 -26.16
C ARG A 3 1.57 -1.47 -25.08
N ASN A 4 1.86 -2.73 -24.88
CA ASN A 4 1.34 -3.54 -23.79
C ASN A 4 1.86 -2.93 -22.48
N GLN A 5 1.15 -1.98 -21.87
CA GLN A 5 1.43 -1.53 -20.50
C GLN A 5 1.11 -2.70 -19.56
N HIS A 6 2.08 -3.59 -19.37
CA HIS A 6 1.91 -4.87 -18.69
C HIS A 6 1.99 -4.79 -17.16
N GLN A 7 2.44 -3.66 -16.59
CA GLN A 7 2.49 -3.49 -15.14
C GLN A 7 1.42 -2.49 -14.69
N ARG A 8 0.50 -2.98 -13.85
CA ARG A 8 -0.52 -2.18 -13.17
C ARG A 8 -0.19 -2.18 -11.69
N PHE A 9 -0.26 -1.02 -11.07
CA PHE A 9 -0.10 -0.90 -9.63
C PHE A 9 -1.15 0.05 -9.06
N LEU A 10 -1.46 -0.15 -7.79
CA LEU A 10 -2.33 0.67 -6.97
C LEU A 10 -1.53 1.11 -5.75
N ILE A 11 -1.48 2.42 -5.49
CA ILE A 11 -0.89 2.98 -4.28
C ILE A 11 -2.04 3.47 -3.41
N VAL A 12 -2.19 2.87 -2.24
CA VAL A 12 -3.21 3.21 -1.25
C VAL A 12 -2.57 4.05 -0.17
N PHE A 13 -2.96 5.31 -0.08
CA PHE A 13 -2.58 6.19 1.03
C PHE A 13 -3.63 6.04 2.13
N SER A 14 -3.18 5.74 3.35
CA SER A 14 -4.05 5.57 4.51
C SER A 14 -3.41 6.16 5.76
N ASP A 15 -4.22 6.65 6.69
CA ASP A 15 -3.79 7.23 7.98
C ASP A 15 -4.39 6.50 9.20
N GLY A 16 -4.98 5.32 8.97
CA GLY A 16 -5.58 4.50 10.01
C GLY A 16 -5.85 3.07 9.55
N GLU A 17 -6.18 2.22 10.52
CA GLU A 17 -6.57 0.84 10.26
C GLU A 17 -7.91 0.76 9.51
N PRO A 18 -8.11 -0.27 8.65
CA PRO A 18 -9.40 -0.48 8.02
C PRO A 18 -10.49 -0.71 9.08
N SER A 19 -11.60 0.00 8.94
CA SER A 19 -12.78 -0.18 9.78
C SER A 19 -13.99 -0.44 8.89
N ALA A 20 -14.65 -1.58 9.07
CA ALA A 20 -15.98 -1.79 8.50
C ALA A 20 -17.03 -1.10 9.39
N PHE A 21 -18.15 -0.70 8.79
CA PHE A 21 -19.28 -0.16 9.54
C PHE A 21 -19.74 -1.20 10.58
N ASN A 22 -19.52 -0.89 11.87
CA ASN A 22 -19.88 -1.66 13.07
C ASN A 22 -19.00 -2.86 13.53
N TYR A 23 -17.99 -3.32 12.80
CA TYR A 23 -17.03 -4.33 13.30
C TYR A 23 -15.63 -4.14 12.71
N SER A 24 -14.64 -3.80 13.54
CA SER A 24 -13.26 -3.54 13.08
C SER A 24 -12.57 -4.78 12.49
N GLN A 25 -12.86 -5.97 13.00
CA GLN A 25 -12.28 -7.23 12.48
C GLN A 25 -12.74 -7.54 11.05
N ASP A 26 -13.98 -7.24 10.70
CA ASP A 26 -14.50 -7.46 9.34
C ASP A 26 -13.76 -6.57 8.34
N GLY A 27 -13.47 -5.31 8.72
CA GLY A 27 -12.76 -4.36 7.86
C GLY A 27 -11.33 -4.81 7.50
N ILE A 28 -10.62 -5.43 8.44
CA ILE A 28 -9.25 -5.94 8.21
C ILE A 28 -9.28 -7.11 7.22
N ILE A 29 -10.19 -8.07 7.43
CA ILE A 29 -10.32 -9.26 6.57
C ILE A 29 -10.74 -8.85 5.16
N ASP A 30 -11.77 -8.02 5.04
CA ASP A 30 -12.27 -7.54 3.75
C ASP A 30 -11.17 -6.82 2.95
N THR A 31 -10.37 -5.99 3.62
CA THR A 31 -9.27 -5.25 2.99
C THR A 31 -8.17 -6.21 2.53
N TYR A 32 -7.81 -7.20 3.36
CA TYR A 32 -6.86 -8.25 2.97
C TYR A 32 -7.34 -9.01 1.73
N GLU A 33 -8.59 -9.45 1.70
CA GLU A 33 -9.16 -10.17 0.56
C GLU A 33 -9.16 -9.32 -0.72
N ALA A 34 -9.49 -8.03 -0.61
CA ALA A 34 -9.45 -7.10 -1.74
C ALA A 34 -8.03 -6.90 -2.29
N VAL A 35 -7.02 -6.82 -1.42
CA VAL A 35 -5.61 -6.73 -1.79
C VAL A 35 -5.16 -8.01 -2.51
N GLU A 36 -5.47 -9.17 -1.96
CA GLU A 36 -5.12 -10.47 -2.55
C GLU A 36 -5.82 -10.69 -3.89
N MET A 37 -7.09 -10.29 -4.01
CA MET A 37 -7.82 -10.35 -5.26
C MET A 37 -7.19 -9.46 -6.33
N SER A 38 -6.82 -8.22 -5.97
CA SER A 38 -6.15 -7.29 -6.88
C SER A 38 -4.81 -7.86 -7.40
N ARG A 39 -4.03 -8.48 -6.51
CA ARG A 39 -2.78 -9.17 -6.87
C ARG A 39 -3.00 -10.34 -7.81
N LYS A 40 -4.05 -11.15 -7.61
CA LYS A 40 -4.46 -12.23 -8.53
C LYS A 40 -4.81 -11.70 -9.94
N PHE A 41 -5.29 -10.46 -10.04
CA PHE A 41 -5.49 -9.78 -11.32
C PHE A 41 -4.21 -9.14 -11.89
N GLY A 42 -3.04 -9.34 -11.28
CA GLY A 42 -1.79 -8.74 -11.74
C GLY A 42 -1.73 -7.23 -11.49
N ILE A 43 -2.36 -6.76 -10.41
CA ILE A 43 -2.24 -5.39 -9.92
C ILE A 43 -1.38 -5.43 -8.65
N GLU A 44 -0.20 -4.82 -8.69
CA GLU A 44 0.66 -4.66 -7.51
C GLU A 44 0.04 -3.62 -6.57
N VAL A 45 -0.28 -4.00 -5.34
CA VAL A 45 -0.89 -3.07 -4.36
C VAL A 45 0.13 -2.69 -3.30
N PHE A 46 0.43 -1.39 -3.22
CA PHE A 46 1.29 -0.76 -2.23
C PHE A 46 0.44 0.02 -1.24
N ASN A 47 0.72 -0.13 0.04
CA ASN A 47 0.19 0.75 1.06
C ASN A 47 1.25 1.78 1.45
N VAL A 48 0.81 3.02 1.60
CA VAL A 48 1.59 4.10 2.20
C VAL A 48 0.82 4.54 3.44
N PHE A 49 1.24 4.04 4.59
CA PHE A 49 0.65 4.38 5.87
C PHE A 49 1.28 5.67 6.39
N LEU A 50 0.45 6.70 6.57
CA LEU A 50 0.83 8.03 6.99
C LEU A 50 0.42 8.22 8.44
N SER A 51 1.39 8.48 9.33
CA SER A 51 1.09 8.82 10.72
C SER A 51 1.75 10.13 11.11
N GLN A 52 1.08 10.96 11.90
CA GLN A 52 1.71 12.12 12.54
C GLN A 52 2.36 11.76 13.88
N ASP A 53 1.93 10.65 14.46
CA ASP A 53 2.43 10.11 15.72
C ASP A 53 3.29 8.85 15.47
N PRO A 54 4.12 8.44 16.42
CA PRO A 54 4.83 7.17 16.32
C PRO A 54 3.87 6.00 16.07
N ILE A 55 4.19 5.17 15.08
CA ILE A 55 3.35 4.03 14.70
C ILE A 55 3.55 2.92 15.75
N THR A 56 2.45 2.40 16.29
CA THR A 56 2.52 1.32 17.28
C THR A 56 2.76 -0.03 16.59
N GLU A 57 3.36 -0.97 17.33
CA GLU A 57 3.62 -2.33 16.83
C GLU A 57 2.34 -3.05 16.40
N ASP A 58 1.22 -2.85 17.11
CA ASP A 58 -0.07 -3.43 16.75
C ASP A 58 -0.58 -2.92 15.39
N VAL A 59 -0.49 -1.62 15.15
CA VAL A 59 -0.89 -1.00 13.87
C VAL A 59 0.03 -1.47 12.75
N GLU A 60 1.34 -1.48 12.99
CA GLU A 60 2.34 -1.96 12.04
C GLU A 60 2.06 -3.42 11.65
N GLN A 61 1.77 -4.28 12.63
CA GLN A 61 1.45 -5.68 12.40
C GLN A 61 0.13 -5.85 11.64
N THR A 62 -0.93 -5.08 11.95
CA THR A 62 -2.20 -5.11 11.21
C THR A 62 -1.99 -4.74 9.75
N ILE A 63 -1.29 -3.64 9.47
CA ILE A 63 -1.01 -3.17 8.10
C ILE A 63 -0.11 -4.18 7.36
N HIS A 64 0.88 -4.77 8.04
CA HIS A 64 1.69 -5.84 7.47
C HIS A 64 0.90 -7.11 7.17
N ASN A 65 -0.08 -7.48 7.98
CA ASN A 65 -0.92 -8.63 7.70
C ASN A 65 -1.75 -8.43 6.42
N ILE A 66 -2.16 -7.19 6.14
CA ILE A 66 -2.94 -6.84 4.94
C ILE A 66 -2.04 -6.75 3.69
N TYR A 67 -0.96 -5.98 3.77
CA TYR A 67 -0.16 -5.60 2.60
C TYR A 67 1.19 -6.34 2.49
N GLY A 68 1.63 -7.03 3.54
CA GLY A 68 2.92 -7.72 3.59
C GLY A 68 4.10 -6.75 3.43
N GLN A 69 5.09 -7.16 2.62
CA GLN A 69 6.26 -6.34 2.29
C GLN A 69 5.96 -5.08 1.45
N TYR A 70 4.72 -4.92 0.99
CA TYR A 70 4.29 -3.79 0.16
C TYR A 70 3.70 -2.64 1.00
N ALA A 71 3.85 -2.69 2.32
CA ALA A 71 3.54 -1.60 3.25
C ALA A 71 4.75 -0.67 3.40
N ILE A 72 4.51 0.63 3.31
CA ILE A 72 5.50 1.70 3.50
C ILE A 72 4.97 2.59 4.61
N PHE A 73 5.68 2.63 5.72
CA PHE A 73 5.34 3.48 6.85
C PHE A 73 6.06 4.82 6.74
N VAL A 74 5.31 5.90 6.90
CA VAL A 74 5.80 7.27 6.83
C VAL A 74 5.30 8.03 8.06
N GLU A 75 6.20 8.20 9.02
CA GLU A 75 5.98 9.10 10.15
C GLU A 75 6.29 10.53 9.72
N GLY A 76 5.30 11.43 9.83
CA GLY A 76 5.35 12.80 9.36
C GLY A 76 5.20 12.90 7.84
N VAL A 77 4.07 13.44 7.37
CA VAL A 77 3.74 13.56 5.93
C VAL A 77 4.82 14.30 5.12
N ALA A 78 5.60 15.18 5.76
CA ALA A 78 6.72 15.87 5.13
C ALA A 78 7.79 14.91 4.58
N HIS A 79 7.91 13.69 5.12
CA HIS A 79 8.86 12.68 4.66
C HIS A 79 8.37 11.89 3.44
N LEU A 80 7.06 11.93 3.13
CA LEU A 80 6.45 11.16 2.05
C LEU A 80 7.19 11.29 0.70
N PRO A 81 7.57 12.50 0.22
CA PRO A 81 8.32 12.62 -1.03
C PRO A 81 9.63 11.84 -1.03
N GLY A 82 10.32 11.74 0.12
CA GLY A 82 11.58 11.01 0.26
C GLY A 82 11.42 9.50 0.10
N HIS A 83 10.29 8.93 0.56
CA HIS A 83 10.00 7.50 0.45
C HIS A 83 9.40 7.12 -0.91
N LEU A 84 8.49 7.94 -1.43
CA LEU A 84 7.72 7.61 -2.62
C LEU A 84 8.46 7.90 -3.93
N SER A 85 9.26 8.97 -3.98
CA SER A 85 9.97 9.36 -5.21
C SER A 85 10.94 8.29 -5.72
N PRO A 86 11.75 7.62 -4.87
CA PRO A 86 12.63 6.54 -5.30
C PRO A 86 11.86 5.35 -5.88
N LEU A 87 10.73 4.97 -5.27
CA LEU A 87 9.86 3.90 -5.75
C LEU A 87 9.34 4.20 -7.14
N LEU A 88 8.70 5.36 -7.32
CA LEU A 88 8.15 5.76 -8.62
C LEU A 88 9.25 5.86 -9.69
N LYS A 89 10.45 6.34 -9.33
CA LYS A 89 11.59 6.41 -10.25
C LYS A 89 12.06 5.02 -10.69
N ASN A 90 12.13 4.06 -9.77
CA ASN A 90 12.50 2.67 -10.11
C ASN A 90 11.47 2.05 -11.07
N TYR A 91 10.18 2.25 -10.83
CA TYR A 91 9.12 1.79 -11.73
C TYR A 91 9.18 2.45 -13.10
N TYR A 92 9.33 3.78 -13.13
CA TYR A 92 9.51 4.51 -14.38
C TYR A 92 10.69 3.96 -15.19
N LEU A 93 11.85 3.75 -14.55
CA LEU A 93 13.04 3.23 -15.23
C LEU A 93 12.87 1.78 -15.72
N ASN A 94 12.18 0.93 -14.96
CA ASN A 94 11.93 -0.46 -15.36
C ASN A 94 10.90 -0.57 -16.51
N LEU A 95 10.02 0.41 -16.69
CA LEU A 95 9.09 0.48 -17.83
C LEU A 95 9.75 0.77 -19.19
N TYR A 96 11.04 1.14 -19.21
CA TYR A 96 11.82 1.41 -20.42
C TYR A 96 13.03 0.49 -20.61
N LYS A 97 13.17 -0.54 -19.76
CA LYS A 97 14.09 -1.66 -20.00
C LYS A 97 13.37 -2.77 -20.74
#